data_AF-A0A7C3HIJ7-F1
#
_entry.id   AF-A0A7C3HIJ7-F1
#
_cell.length_a   1.000
_cell.length_b   1.000
_cell.length_c   1.000
_cell.angle_alpha   90.00
_cell.angle_beta   90.00
_cell.angle_gamma   90.00
#
_symmetry.space_group_name_H-M   'P 1'
#
loop_
_entity.id
_entity.type
_entity.pdbx_description
1 polymer ?
#
loop_
_entity_poly.entity_id
_entity_poly.type
_entity_poly.pdbx_seq_one_letter_code
_entity_poly.pdbx_strand_id
1 'polypeptide(L)'
;MNFIIFITILLFASACSHLYYFPTAHNVPMLRERNDACLNAGASYNPLGISSAEIQCAWAGTQHLAMSGTYISVTGESTDRTNDGRGYYADAAVGYFAPLNEELVFEVFGGFGQSRQKHQYGTSRRLGPSGDRQIVDFGTSGLSFRKYYIQPAIGTSMDAVDLVFSLRCSYLNFYSINNNLLADTINKYTYNSPLFFPLDEIAGQRYYYLVES
;
A
#
# COMPACT_ATOMS: atom_id res chain seq x y z
N MET A 1 -17.45 29.06 -10.18
CA MET A 1 -16.52 29.27 -9.04
C MET A 1 -16.58 28.14 -8.02
N ASN A 2 -17.77 27.66 -7.62
CA ASN A 2 -17.92 26.57 -6.63
C ASN A 2 -17.34 25.21 -7.06
N PHE A 3 -17.34 24.88 -8.35
CA PHE A 3 -16.80 23.61 -8.87
C PHE A 3 -15.27 23.54 -8.77
N ILE A 4 -14.57 24.65 -9.02
CA ILE A 4 -13.10 24.72 -8.93
C ILE A 4 -12.68 24.56 -7.47
N ILE A 5 -13.37 25.22 -6.54
CA ILE A 5 -13.10 25.11 -5.10
C ILE A 5 -13.25 23.64 -4.63
N PHE A 6 -14.25 22.92 -5.12
CA PHE A 6 -14.47 21.51 -4.77
C PHE A 6 -13.34 20.60 -5.30
N ILE A 7 -12.89 20.81 -6.54
CA ILE A 7 -11.74 20.08 -7.12
C ILE A 7 -10.45 20.42 -6.39
N THR A 8 -10.24 21.68 -6.02
CA THR A 8 -9.06 22.12 -5.27
C THR A 8 -9.03 21.49 -3.87
N ILE A 9 -10.17 21.39 -3.18
CA ILE A 9 -10.26 20.71 -1.87
C ILE A 9 -9.99 19.20 -1.98
N LEU A 10 -10.45 18.54 -3.05
CA LEU A 10 -10.17 17.12 -3.31
C LEU A 10 -8.67 16.86 -3.58
N LEU A 11 -7.98 17.76 -4.29
CA LEU A 11 -6.55 17.62 -4.59
C LEU A 11 -5.66 17.82 -3.35
N PHE A 12 -6.08 18.67 -2.40
CA PHE A 12 -5.36 18.91 -1.15
C PHE A 12 -5.72 17.94 0.00
N ALA A 13 -6.70 17.05 -0.20
CA ALA A 13 -7.03 15.99 0.75
C ALA A 13 -6.08 14.77 0.66
N SER A 14 -5.10 14.77 -0.26
CA SER A 14 -3.98 13.82 -0.28
C SER A 14 -2.96 14.11 0.83
N ALA A 15 -3.46 14.29 2.05
CA ALA A 15 -2.61 14.41 3.23
C ALA A 15 -2.21 13.02 3.74
N CYS A 16 -0.99 12.96 4.29
CA CYS A 16 -0.43 11.94 5.18
C CYS A 16 0.37 10.83 4.47
N SER A 17 1.71 10.83 4.57
CA SER A 17 2.53 10.52 5.75
C SER A 17 2.49 9.06 6.21
N HIS A 18 3.66 8.42 6.06
CA HIS A 18 4.25 7.27 6.74
C HIS A 18 4.33 5.86 6.13
N LEU A 19 5.58 5.39 6.16
CA LEU A 19 6.25 4.25 5.53
C LEU A 19 5.69 2.84 5.82
N TYR A 20 4.64 2.71 6.63
CA TYR A 20 4.10 1.43 7.09
C TYR A 20 2.83 0.99 6.34
N TYR A 21 2.27 1.87 5.52
CA TYR A 21 1.25 1.54 4.55
C TYR A 21 1.85 1.62 3.15
N PHE A 22 1.77 0.52 2.40
CA PHE A 22 2.12 0.51 0.98
C PHE A 22 0.82 0.63 0.19
N PRO A 23 0.53 1.80 -0.44
CA PRO A 23 -0.63 1.92 -1.31
C PRO A 23 -0.46 0.95 -2.48
N THR A 24 -1.44 0.09 -2.69
CA THR A 24 -1.50 -0.81 -3.85
C THR A 24 -2.18 -0.12 -5.01
N ALA A 25 -1.68 -0.32 -6.23
CA ALA A 25 -2.29 0.27 -7.40
C ALA A 25 -3.78 -0.12 -7.51
N HIS A 26 -4.57 0.75 -8.12
CA HIS A 26 -5.99 0.49 -8.33
C HIS A 26 -6.13 -0.57 -9.44
N ASN A 27 -6.58 -1.77 -9.08
CA ASN A 27 -6.93 -2.80 -10.06
C ASN A 27 -8.31 -2.44 -10.64
N VAL A 28 -8.31 -1.79 -11.80
CA VAL A 28 -9.53 -1.42 -12.54
C VAL A 28 -9.48 -2.13 -13.90
N PRO A 29 -10.00 -3.36 -13.97
CA PRO A 29 -9.76 -4.24 -15.11
C PRO A 29 -10.52 -3.87 -16.38
N MET A 30 -11.51 -2.97 -16.33
CA MET A 30 -12.25 -2.48 -17.49
C MET A 30 -12.92 -3.62 -18.30
N LEU A 31 -13.48 -4.60 -17.59
CA LEU A 31 -14.11 -5.80 -18.17
C LEU A 31 -15.41 -5.42 -18.89
N ARG A 32 -15.66 -6.04 -20.04
CA ARG A 32 -16.82 -5.71 -20.89
C ARG A 32 -17.74 -6.89 -21.12
N GLU A 33 -17.18 -8.07 -21.28
CA GLU A 33 -17.92 -9.26 -21.64
C GLU A 33 -17.60 -10.43 -20.71
N ARG A 34 -18.47 -11.45 -20.77
CA ARG A 34 -18.23 -12.70 -20.07
C ARG A 34 -16.96 -13.35 -20.62
N ASN A 35 -16.13 -13.84 -19.72
CA ASN A 35 -14.83 -14.43 -19.95
C ASN A 35 -13.72 -13.44 -20.31
N ASP A 36 -13.97 -12.13 -20.24
CA ASP A 36 -12.89 -11.15 -20.27
C ASP A 36 -11.95 -11.39 -19.10
N ALA A 37 -10.65 -11.23 -19.38
CA ALA A 37 -9.61 -11.35 -18.38
C ALA A 37 -8.59 -10.24 -18.55
N CYS A 38 -8.10 -9.72 -17.43
CA CYS A 38 -7.05 -8.72 -17.39
C CYS A 38 -5.89 -9.25 -16.55
N LEU A 39 -4.65 -8.98 -17.00
CA LEU A 39 -3.43 -9.30 -16.27
C LEU A 39 -2.49 -8.11 -16.37
N ASN A 40 -2.18 -7.50 -15.24
CA ASN A 40 -1.22 -6.41 -15.13
C ASN A 40 -0.06 -6.85 -14.25
N ALA A 41 1.15 -6.45 -14.62
CA ALA A 41 2.33 -6.65 -13.80
C ALA A 41 3.18 -5.38 -13.82
N GLY A 42 3.76 -5.04 -12.68
CA GLY A 42 4.56 -3.85 -12.50
C GLY A 42 5.74 -4.11 -11.57
N ALA A 43 6.80 -3.33 -11.74
CA ALA A 43 7.90 -3.29 -10.79
C ALA A 43 8.30 -1.83 -10.57
N SER A 44 8.70 -1.50 -9.35
CA SER A 44 9.23 -0.17 -9.02
C SER A 44 10.59 -0.30 -8.37
N TYR A 45 11.43 0.71 -8.57
CA TYR A 45 12.73 0.85 -7.91
C TYR A 45 12.95 2.31 -7.54
N ASN A 46 13.37 2.56 -6.30
CA ASN A 46 13.71 3.87 -5.79
C ASN A 46 15.22 3.94 -5.51
N PRO A 47 15.90 5.08 -5.79
CA PRO A 47 17.31 5.31 -5.41
C PRO A 47 17.68 5.03 -3.95
N LEU A 48 16.70 5.00 -3.04
CA LEU A 48 16.85 4.61 -1.63
C LEU A 48 16.93 3.08 -1.42
N GLY A 49 16.98 2.28 -2.49
CA GLY A 49 17.09 0.81 -2.42
C GLY A 49 15.78 0.10 -2.11
N ILE A 50 14.64 0.75 -2.34
CA ILE A 50 13.31 0.14 -2.23
C ILE A 50 12.89 -0.36 -3.60
N SER A 51 12.61 -1.65 -3.72
CA SER A 51 12.05 -2.28 -4.90
C SER A 51 10.72 -2.95 -4.60
N SER A 52 9.78 -2.89 -5.55
CA SER A 52 8.54 -3.64 -5.49
C SER A 52 8.28 -4.40 -6.78
N ALA A 53 7.56 -5.51 -6.67
CA ALA A 53 6.96 -6.22 -7.79
C ALA A 53 5.49 -6.47 -7.46
N GLU A 54 4.61 -6.13 -8.40
CA GLU A 54 3.17 -6.22 -8.28
C GLU A 54 2.59 -7.00 -9.46
N ILE A 55 1.62 -7.86 -9.18
CA ILE A 55 0.82 -8.56 -10.18
C ILE A 55 -0.65 -8.40 -9.81
N GLN A 56 -1.48 -8.11 -10.79
CA GLN A 56 -2.91 -7.95 -10.65
C GLN A 56 -3.59 -8.75 -11.74
N CYS A 57 -4.66 -9.44 -11.40
CA CYS A 57 -5.49 -10.13 -12.37
C CYS A 57 -6.97 -9.89 -12.09
N ALA A 58 -7.79 -10.02 -13.13
CA ALA A 58 -9.24 -10.02 -13.03
C ALA A 58 -9.84 -10.93 -14.10
N TRP A 59 -11.02 -11.47 -13.80
CA TRP A 59 -11.76 -12.32 -14.72
C TRP A 59 -13.28 -12.16 -14.54
N ALA A 60 -13.98 -11.96 -15.66
CA ALA A 60 -15.43 -11.89 -15.74
C ALA A 60 -16.05 -13.29 -15.88
N GLY A 61 -16.52 -13.88 -14.78
CA GLY A 61 -17.16 -15.20 -14.81
C GLY A 61 -18.56 -15.19 -15.47
N THR A 62 -19.23 -14.04 -15.44
CA THR A 62 -20.57 -13.83 -16.05
C THR A 62 -20.60 -12.53 -16.85
N GLN A 63 -21.77 -12.15 -17.37
CA GLN A 63 -21.95 -10.87 -18.08
C GLN A 63 -21.79 -9.63 -17.20
N HIS A 64 -21.88 -9.79 -15.88
CA HIS A 64 -21.85 -8.65 -14.95
C HIS A 64 -21.06 -8.90 -13.67
N LEU A 65 -20.59 -10.12 -13.44
CA LEU A 65 -19.85 -10.48 -12.22
C LEU A 65 -18.45 -10.90 -12.57
N ALA A 66 -17.51 -10.33 -11.82
CA ALA A 66 -16.09 -10.58 -11.97
C ALA A 66 -15.44 -10.82 -10.61
N MET A 67 -14.28 -11.45 -10.65
CA MET A 67 -13.36 -11.55 -9.52
C MET A 67 -12.00 -10.97 -9.90
N SER A 68 -11.28 -10.46 -8.93
CA SER A 68 -9.94 -9.92 -9.11
C SER A 68 -9.05 -10.24 -7.93
N GLY A 69 -7.75 -10.15 -8.14
CA GLY A 69 -6.76 -10.33 -7.09
C GLY A 69 -5.48 -9.59 -7.39
N THR A 70 -4.84 -9.11 -6.33
CA THR A 70 -3.56 -8.40 -6.39
C THR A 70 -2.57 -9.07 -5.46
N TYR A 71 -1.32 -9.15 -5.89
CA TYR A 71 -0.20 -9.50 -5.03
C TYR A 71 0.95 -8.52 -5.27
N ILE A 72 1.48 -7.96 -4.19
CA ILE A 72 2.67 -7.10 -4.22
C ILE A 72 3.68 -7.61 -3.20
N SER A 73 4.94 -7.63 -3.61
CA SER A 73 6.10 -7.88 -2.76
C SER A 73 6.99 -6.65 -2.77
N VAL A 74 7.42 -6.20 -1.61
CA VAL A 74 8.27 -5.03 -1.43
C VAL A 74 9.50 -5.44 -0.63
N THR A 75 10.68 -5.01 -1.09
CA THR A 75 11.96 -5.18 -0.40
C THR A 75 12.66 -3.83 -0.36
N GLY A 76 13.26 -3.49 0.78
CA GLY A 76 14.08 -2.31 0.96
C GLY A 76 15.42 -2.72 1.57
N GLU A 77 16.51 -2.29 0.96
CA GLU A 77 17.86 -2.48 1.49
C GLU A 77 18.58 -1.13 1.48
N SER A 78 19.10 -0.70 2.63
CA SER A 78 19.93 0.52 2.66
C SER A 78 21.27 0.27 1.96
N THR A 79 21.87 1.30 1.40
CA THR A 79 23.18 1.26 0.73
C THR A 79 24.29 0.70 1.61
N ASP A 80 24.20 0.88 2.93
CA ASP A 80 25.17 0.38 3.90
C ASP A 80 24.85 -1.04 4.41
N ARG A 81 23.79 -1.68 3.90
CA ARG A 81 23.26 -3.00 4.31
C ARG A 81 22.95 -3.11 5.81
N THR A 82 22.82 -1.99 6.48
CA THR A 82 22.53 -1.96 7.91
C THR A 82 21.03 -2.07 8.12
N ASN A 83 20.21 -1.34 7.37
CA ASN A 83 18.75 -1.42 7.46
C ASN A 83 18.16 -2.27 6.33
N ASP A 84 17.23 -3.16 6.67
CA ASP A 84 16.44 -3.92 5.71
C ASP A 84 14.94 -3.81 6.01
N GLY A 85 14.14 -4.03 4.98
CA GLY A 85 12.69 -4.07 5.06
C GLY A 85 12.15 -5.05 4.03
N ARG A 86 11.15 -5.83 4.42
CA ARG A 86 10.43 -6.69 3.49
C ARG A 86 8.96 -6.75 3.86
N GLY A 87 8.12 -6.77 2.85
CA GLY A 87 6.70 -6.90 3.05
C GLY A 87 6.03 -7.53 1.84
N TYR A 88 4.84 -8.04 2.07
CA TYR A 88 3.94 -8.40 0.99
C TYR A 88 2.52 -7.97 1.35
N TYR A 89 1.71 -7.82 0.32
CA TYR A 89 0.28 -7.66 0.44
C TYR A 89 -0.39 -8.50 -0.65
N ALA A 90 -1.48 -9.15 -0.28
CA ALA A 90 -2.31 -9.91 -1.20
C ALA A 90 -3.78 -9.56 -0.95
N ASP A 91 -4.56 -9.43 -2.01
CA ASP A 91 -6.01 -9.30 -1.92
C ASP A 91 -6.76 -10.15 -2.94
N ALA A 92 -8.04 -10.33 -2.64
CA ALA A 92 -9.03 -10.86 -3.55
C ALA A 92 -10.30 -10.01 -3.44
N ALA A 93 -10.95 -9.79 -4.57
CA ALA A 93 -12.19 -9.06 -4.66
C ALA A 93 -13.17 -9.73 -5.61
N VAL A 94 -14.44 -9.43 -5.38
CA VAL A 94 -15.53 -9.74 -6.30
C VAL A 94 -16.25 -8.44 -6.61
N GLY A 95 -16.79 -8.32 -7.82
CA GLY A 95 -17.35 -7.07 -8.28
C GLY A 95 -18.44 -7.24 -9.30
N TYR A 96 -19.16 -6.14 -9.48
CA TYR A 96 -20.12 -5.95 -10.55
C TYR A 96 -19.52 -5.04 -11.61
N PHE A 97 -19.69 -5.37 -12.89
CA PHE A 97 -19.31 -4.51 -14.02
C PHE A 97 -20.49 -4.36 -15.00
N ALA A 98 -20.59 -3.18 -15.61
CA ALA A 98 -21.60 -2.85 -16.59
C ALA A 98 -21.00 -1.97 -17.69
N PRO A 99 -20.89 -2.49 -18.93
CA PRO A 99 -20.68 -1.66 -20.11
C PRO A 99 -21.89 -0.74 -20.27
N LEU A 100 -21.66 0.57 -20.18
CA LEU A 100 -22.72 1.56 -20.38
C LEU A 100 -22.90 1.89 -21.86
N ASN A 101 -21.83 1.76 -22.64
CA ASN A 101 -21.81 1.80 -24.10
C ASN A 101 -20.54 1.07 -24.62
N GLU A 102 -20.20 1.25 -25.90
CA GLU A 102 -19.04 0.60 -26.53
C GLU A 102 -17.68 1.04 -25.98
N GLU A 103 -17.60 2.19 -25.30
CA GLU A 103 -16.34 2.77 -24.81
C GLU A 103 -16.30 2.83 -23.27
N LEU A 104 -17.45 3.06 -22.64
CA LEU A 104 -17.62 3.40 -21.23
C LEU A 104 -18.04 2.18 -20.39
N VAL A 105 -17.31 1.91 -19.32
CA VAL A 105 -17.59 0.84 -18.37
C VAL A 105 -17.69 1.41 -16.96
N PHE A 106 -18.71 0.97 -16.22
CA PHE A 106 -18.82 1.17 -14.79
C PHE A 106 -18.51 -0.12 -14.04
N GLU A 107 -17.70 -0.05 -13.00
CA GLU A 107 -17.31 -1.19 -12.18
C GLU A 107 -17.41 -0.84 -10.69
N VAL A 108 -17.76 -1.83 -9.87
CA VAL A 108 -17.67 -1.72 -8.41
C VAL A 108 -17.18 -3.03 -7.83
N PHE A 109 -16.02 -3.00 -7.19
CA PHE A 109 -15.40 -4.16 -6.54
C PHE A 109 -15.40 -4.01 -5.03
N GLY A 110 -15.76 -5.09 -4.33
CA GLY A 110 -15.58 -5.23 -2.88
C GLY A 110 -14.52 -6.29 -2.61
N GLY A 111 -13.57 -5.99 -1.73
CA GLY A 111 -12.42 -6.87 -1.52
C GLY A 111 -11.92 -6.98 -0.09
N PHE A 112 -11.10 -8.01 0.10
CA PHE A 112 -10.38 -8.30 1.33
C PHE A 112 -8.90 -8.52 1.01
N GLY A 113 -8.04 -7.83 1.75
CA GLY A 113 -6.59 -7.93 1.64
C GLY A 113 -5.91 -8.18 2.97
N GLN A 114 -4.71 -8.73 2.92
CA GLN A 114 -3.85 -8.96 4.07
C GLN A 114 -2.42 -8.56 3.74
N SER A 115 -1.75 -7.92 4.69
CA SER A 115 -0.34 -7.57 4.60
C SER A 115 0.46 -8.09 5.79
N ARG A 116 1.74 -8.36 5.54
CA ARG A 116 2.76 -8.55 6.55
C ARG A 116 4.03 -7.84 6.15
N GLN A 117 4.62 -7.13 7.10
CA GLN A 117 5.84 -6.35 6.93
C GLN A 117 6.80 -6.66 8.09
N LYS A 118 8.08 -6.65 7.78
CA LYS A 118 9.17 -6.79 8.74
C LYS A 118 10.26 -5.79 8.37
N HIS A 119 10.78 -5.10 9.37
CA HIS A 119 11.88 -4.16 9.23
C HIS A 119 12.96 -4.53 10.23
N GLN A 120 14.21 -4.53 9.77
CA GLN A 120 15.38 -4.65 10.62
C GLN A 120 16.13 -3.32 10.59
N TYR A 121 16.45 -2.83 11.78
CA TYR A 121 17.20 -1.59 11.92
C TYR A 121 18.62 -1.94 12.32
N GLY A 122 19.54 -1.45 11.49
CA GLY A 122 20.92 -1.84 11.49
C GLY A 122 21.73 -1.34 12.65
N THR A 123 23.03 -1.60 12.56
CA THR A 123 23.93 -1.44 13.68
C THR A 123 24.62 -0.09 13.67
N SER A 124 24.60 0.63 14.80
CA SER A 124 25.47 1.79 14.99
C SER A 124 26.75 1.39 15.70
N ARG A 125 27.87 1.93 15.23
CA ARG A 125 29.15 1.84 15.93
C ARG A 125 29.13 2.82 17.09
N ARG A 126 28.95 2.31 18.31
CA ARG A 126 29.22 3.10 19.53
C ARG A 126 30.66 2.85 19.98
N LEU A 127 31.36 3.88 20.44
CA LEU A 127 32.54 3.68 21.26
C LEU A 127 32.07 3.22 22.64
N GLY A 128 32.51 2.03 23.05
CA GLY A 128 32.30 1.54 24.41
C GLY A 128 33.13 2.31 25.43
N PRO A 129 32.86 2.14 26.73
CA PRO A 129 33.63 2.76 27.82
C PRO A 129 35.14 2.47 27.74
N SER A 130 35.52 1.34 27.12
CA SER A 130 36.90 0.91 26.90
C SER A 130 37.53 1.46 25.62
N GLY A 131 36.82 2.27 24.84
CA GLY A 131 37.27 2.76 23.52
C GLY A 131 37.00 1.81 22.35
N ASP A 132 36.53 0.59 22.61
CA ASP A 132 36.22 -0.40 21.57
C ASP A 132 34.96 -0.05 20.77
N ARG A 133 34.97 -0.32 19.46
CA ARG A 133 33.80 -0.16 18.60
C ARG A 133 32.84 -1.33 18.83
N GLN A 134 31.72 -1.08 19.50
CA GLN A 134 30.64 -2.07 19.61
C GLN A 134 29.60 -1.86 18.52
N ILE A 135 29.23 -2.97 17.89
CA ILE A 135 28.13 -3.09 16.94
C ILE A 135 26.87 -3.29 17.78
N VAL A 136 25.98 -2.29 17.82
CA VAL A 136 24.72 -2.39 18.57
C VAL A 136 23.58 -2.57 17.58
N ASP A 137 22.90 -3.72 17.62
CA ASP A 137 21.69 -4.00 16.84
C ASP A 137 20.54 -3.15 17.38
N PHE A 138 19.90 -2.35 16.54
CA PHE A 138 18.82 -1.47 16.96
C PHE A 138 17.47 -2.18 17.08
N GLY A 139 17.36 -3.41 16.59
CA GLY A 139 16.22 -4.28 16.77
C GLY A 139 15.35 -4.44 15.53
N THR A 140 14.17 -5.01 15.73
CA THR A 140 13.23 -5.34 14.64
C THR A 140 11.84 -4.77 14.92
N SER A 141 11.15 -4.39 13.84
CA SER A 141 9.71 -4.09 13.89
C SER A 141 8.95 -4.96 12.89
N GLY A 142 7.73 -5.31 13.22
CA GLY A 142 6.87 -6.12 12.38
C GLY A 142 5.43 -5.67 12.47
N LEU A 143 4.79 -5.55 11.32
CA LEU A 143 3.43 -5.05 11.20
C LEU A 143 2.59 -6.01 10.36
N SER A 144 1.35 -6.23 10.74
CA SER A 144 0.41 -6.96 9.90
C SER A 144 -0.98 -6.38 10.03
N PHE A 145 -1.64 -6.21 8.89
CA PHE A 145 -2.98 -5.65 8.81
C PHE A 145 -3.88 -6.46 7.87
N ARG A 146 -5.18 -6.30 8.08
CA ARG A 146 -6.24 -6.69 7.15
C ARG A 146 -6.85 -5.43 6.58
N LYS A 147 -7.25 -5.48 5.31
CA LYS A 147 -7.92 -4.37 4.60
C LYS A 147 -9.25 -4.90 4.05
N TYR A 148 -10.32 -4.17 4.27
CA TYR A 148 -11.59 -4.36 3.59
C TYR A 148 -11.84 -3.12 2.75
N TYR A 149 -12.29 -3.26 1.52
CA TYR A 149 -12.51 -2.08 0.67
C TYR A 149 -13.70 -2.23 -0.26
N ILE A 150 -14.21 -1.08 -0.68
CA ILE A 150 -15.10 -0.92 -1.82
C ILE A 150 -14.47 0.05 -2.82
N GLN A 151 -14.51 -0.29 -4.09
CA GLN A 151 -13.83 0.43 -5.16
C GLN A 151 -14.76 0.63 -6.35
N PRO A 152 -15.61 1.68 -6.35
CA PRO A 152 -16.27 2.14 -7.56
C PRO A 152 -15.25 2.74 -8.54
N ALA A 153 -15.42 2.42 -9.82
CA ALA A 153 -14.67 2.99 -10.91
C ALA A 153 -15.57 3.22 -12.13
N ILE A 154 -15.20 4.22 -12.92
CA ILE A 154 -15.75 4.45 -14.24
C ILE A 154 -14.59 4.76 -15.18
N GLY A 155 -14.58 4.12 -16.34
CA GLY A 155 -13.54 4.33 -17.32
C GLY A 155 -14.06 4.30 -18.74
N THR A 156 -13.29 4.90 -19.64
CA THR A 156 -13.49 4.83 -21.07
C THR A 156 -12.23 4.29 -21.74
N SER A 157 -12.40 3.45 -22.76
CA SER A 157 -11.31 2.92 -23.58
C SER A 157 -11.43 3.50 -25.00
N MET A 158 -10.38 4.19 -25.42
CA MET A 158 -10.18 4.67 -26.80
C MET A 158 -9.10 3.80 -27.45
N ASP A 159 -9.00 3.82 -28.79
CA ASP A 159 -8.09 2.96 -29.57
C ASP A 159 -6.66 2.82 -29.04
N ALA A 160 -6.12 3.85 -28.39
CA ALA A 160 -4.75 3.87 -27.87
C ALA A 160 -4.64 4.28 -26.39
N VAL A 161 -5.73 4.66 -25.74
CA VAL A 161 -5.70 5.27 -24.41
C VAL A 161 -6.91 4.85 -23.59
N ASP A 162 -6.64 4.34 -22.39
CA ASP A 162 -7.66 4.13 -21.36
C ASP A 162 -7.62 5.27 -20.35
N LEU A 163 -8.79 5.86 -20.09
CA LEU A 163 -8.97 6.86 -19.04
C LEU A 163 -9.89 6.29 -17.98
N VAL A 164 -9.40 6.22 -16.75
CA VAL A 164 -10.12 5.59 -15.64
C VAL A 164 -10.13 6.55 -14.45
N PHE A 165 -11.32 6.73 -13.88
CA PHE A 165 -11.51 7.36 -12.59
C PHE A 165 -11.94 6.29 -11.58
N SER A 166 -11.20 6.15 -10.49
CA SER A 166 -11.44 5.13 -9.47
C SER A 166 -11.32 5.75 -8.09
N LEU A 167 -12.22 5.34 -7.20
CA LEU A 167 -12.20 5.72 -5.80
C LEU A 167 -12.19 4.43 -4.99
N ARG A 168 -11.30 4.31 -4.00
CA ARG A 168 -11.28 3.17 -3.08
C ARG A 168 -11.45 3.64 -1.65
N CYS A 169 -12.51 3.19 -1.01
CA CYS A 169 -12.74 3.41 0.42
C CYS A 169 -12.31 2.15 1.17
N SER A 170 -11.31 2.28 2.02
CA SER A 170 -10.65 1.16 2.70
C SER A 170 -10.78 1.27 4.22
N TYR A 171 -11.05 0.14 4.87
CA TYR A 171 -10.99 -0.05 6.32
C TYR A 171 -9.83 -0.97 6.67
N LEU A 172 -8.87 -0.47 7.44
CA LEU A 172 -7.68 -1.20 7.86
C LEU A 172 -7.78 -1.60 9.32
N ASN A 173 -7.35 -2.83 9.62
CA ASN A 173 -7.24 -3.37 10.96
C ASN A 173 -5.84 -3.97 11.19
N PHE A 174 -5.03 -3.29 11.99
CA PHE A 174 -3.73 -3.76 12.44
C PHE A 174 -3.90 -4.74 13.60
N TYR A 175 -3.68 -6.03 13.32
CA TYR A 175 -3.89 -7.11 14.30
C TYR A 175 -2.60 -7.65 14.93
N SER A 176 -1.44 -7.34 14.34
CA SER A 176 -0.13 -7.72 14.89
C SER A 176 0.85 -6.59 14.72
N ILE A 177 1.36 -6.10 15.84
CA ILE A 177 2.41 -5.09 15.91
C ILE A 177 3.44 -5.63 16.88
N ASN A 178 4.63 -5.95 16.37
CA ASN A 178 5.76 -6.42 17.17
C ASN A 178 6.85 -5.36 17.09
N ASN A 179 7.27 -4.82 18.22
CA ASN A 179 8.30 -3.81 18.30
C ASN A 179 9.36 -4.28 19.31
N ASN A 180 10.52 -4.69 18.79
CA ASN A 180 11.68 -5.12 19.57
C ASN A 180 12.84 -4.12 19.41
N LEU A 181 12.54 -2.84 19.31
CA LEU A 181 13.55 -1.78 19.25
C LEU A 181 14.16 -1.55 20.64
N LEU A 182 15.47 -1.32 20.71
CA LEU A 182 16.13 -0.93 21.96
C LEU A 182 15.66 0.46 22.40
N ALA A 183 15.46 0.66 23.71
CA ALA A 183 14.95 1.92 24.29
C ALA A 183 15.81 3.15 23.93
N ASP A 184 17.13 2.97 23.78
CA ASP A 184 18.06 4.00 23.32
C ASP A 184 17.82 4.45 21.86
N THR A 185 17.31 3.55 21.01
CA THR A 185 16.94 3.82 19.61
C THR A 185 15.70 4.70 19.55
N ILE A 186 14.70 4.43 20.41
CA ILE A 186 13.46 5.21 20.50
C ILE A 186 13.81 6.68 20.78
N ASN A 187 14.65 6.97 21.78
CA ASN A 187 14.99 8.37 22.10
C ASN A 187 15.82 9.09 21.02
N LYS A 188 16.69 8.37 20.28
CA LYS A 188 17.56 8.98 19.27
C LYS A 188 16.85 9.27 17.94
N TYR A 189 15.90 8.44 17.55
CA TYR A 189 15.23 8.54 16.24
C TYR A 189 13.81 9.11 16.30
N THR A 190 13.10 8.98 17.43
CA THR A 190 11.73 9.52 17.60
C THR A 190 11.69 11.06 17.61
N TYR A 191 12.78 11.73 18.02
CA TYR A 191 12.77 13.18 18.17
C TYR A 191 13.22 13.98 16.94
N ASN A 192 13.92 13.38 15.98
CA ASN A 192 14.55 14.11 14.87
C ASN A 192 14.39 13.48 13.48
N SER A 193 13.68 12.35 13.35
CA SER A 193 13.46 11.75 12.03
C SER A 193 11.97 11.67 11.69
N PRO A 194 11.49 12.39 10.66
CA PRO A 194 10.10 12.31 10.18
C PRO A 194 9.80 10.97 9.48
N LEU A 195 10.63 9.95 9.70
CA LEU A 195 10.54 8.61 9.08
C LEU A 195 10.00 7.55 10.05
N PHE A 196 10.08 7.80 11.37
CA PHE A 196 9.49 6.93 12.38
C PHE A 196 8.16 7.51 12.84
N PHE A 197 7.06 7.03 12.26
CA PHE A 197 5.76 7.21 12.91
C PHE A 197 5.80 6.42 14.22
N PRO A 198 5.21 6.95 15.31
CA PRO A 198 5.14 6.22 16.56
C PRO A 198 4.31 4.95 16.33
N LEU A 199 4.99 3.79 16.28
CA LEU A 199 4.36 2.47 16.32
C LEU A 199 3.39 2.36 17.51
N ASP A 200 3.63 3.13 18.56
CA ASP A 200 2.79 3.27 19.74
C ASP A 200 1.42 3.91 19.42
N GLU A 201 1.35 4.82 18.45
CA GLU A 201 0.09 5.42 17.98
C GLU A 201 -0.72 4.41 17.16
N ILE A 202 -0.07 3.63 16.29
CA ILE A 202 -0.70 2.51 15.58
C ILE A 202 -1.13 1.42 16.57
N ALA A 203 -0.35 1.18 17.63
CA ALA A 203 -0.72 0.25 18.69
C ALA A 203 -1.93 0.74 19.50
N GLY A 204 -2.06 2.06 19.68
CA GLY A 204 -3.20 2.71 20.33
C GLY A 204 -4.46 2.78 19.45
N GLN A 205 -4.31 3.00 18.15
CA GLN A 205 -5.40 3.04 17.17
C GLN A 205 -5.20 1.97 16.10
N ARG A 206 -5.79 0.79 16.31
CA ARG A 206 -5.65 -0.35 15.39
C ARG A 206 -6.48 -0.23 14.11
N TYR A 207 -7.37 0.77 14.03
CA TYR A 207 -8.40 0.88 13.02
C TYR A 207 -8.28 2.20 12.27
N TYR A 208 -8.24 2.14 10.94
CA TYR A 208 -8.11 3.32 10.07
C TYR A 208 -9.10 3.26 8.92
N TYR A 209 -9.62 4.42 8.53
CA TYR A 209 -10.43 4.60 7.32
C TYR A 209 -9.61 5.42 6.34
N LEU A 210 -9.40 4.88 5.14
CA LEU A 210 -8.64 5.53 4.07
C LEU A 210 -9.56 5.76 2.87
N VAL A 211 -9.36 6.90 2.22
CA VAL A 211 -9.92 7.20 0.90
C VAL A 211 -8.74 7.32 -0.04
N GLU A 212 -8.67 6.42 -1.02
CA GLU A 212 -7.59 6.32 -2.00
C GLU A 212 -8.16 6.69 -3.38
N SER A 213 -7.43 7.49 -4.15
CA SER A 213 -7.80 7.96 -5.49
C SER A 213 -6.64 7.78 -6.45
#